data_AF-A0AAU3PJU7-F1
#
_entry.id   AF-A0AAU3PJU7-F1
#
_cell.length_a   1.000
_cell.length_b   1.000
_cell.length_c   1.000
_cell.angle_alpha   90.00
_cell.angle_beta   90.00
_cell.angle_gamma   90.00
#
_symmetry.space_group_name_H-M   'P 1'
#
loop_
_entity.id
_entity.type
_entity.pdbx_description
1 polymer ?
#
loop_
_entity_poly.entity_id
_entity_poly.type
_entity_poly.pdbx_seq_one_letter_code
_entity_poly.pdbx_strand_id
1 'polypeptide(L)' 'MDNASSRVPAAVREMISGIVTAVRDGDDARIKALLERLSKVADLAALFLLRSCLNEDLRGRED' A
#
# COMPACT_ATOMS: atom_id res chain seq x y z
N MET A 1 12.62 -13.93 -3.45
CA MET A 1 13.21 -12.57 -3.48
C MET A 1 12.62 -11.83 -4.65
N ASP A 2 11.65 -11.00 -4.33
CA ASP A 2 10.64 -10.46 -5.24
C ASP A 2 11.23 -9.33 -6.08
N ASN A 3 11.54 -9.64 -7.34
CA ASN A 3 12.04 -8.67 -8.34
C ASN A 3 11.01 -7.55 -8.64
N ALA A 4 9.77 -7.68 -8.14
CA ALA A 4 8.69 -6.73 -8.34
C ALA A 4 8.86 -5.43 -7.55
N SER A 5 9.39 -5.49 -6.31
CA SER A 5 9.55 -4.30 -5.45
C SER A 5 10.58 -3.30 -5.99
N SER A 6 11.54 -3.75 -6.79
CA SER A 6 12.52 -2.90 -7.46
C SER A 6 11.95 -2.16 -8.68
N ARG A 7 10.79 -2.59 -9.21
CA ARG A 7 10.12 -1.93 -10.35
C ARG A 7 9.14 -0.85 -9.93
N VAL A 8 8.67 -0.87 -8.67
CA VAL A 8 7.73 0.15 -8.17
C VAL A 8 8.52 1.41 -7.78
N PRO A 9 8.18 2.60 -8.32
CA PRO A 9 8.85 3.85 -7.97
C PRO A 9 8.86 4.09 -6.45
N ALA A 10 9.94 4.67 -5.92
CA ALA A 10 10.08 4.95 -4.49
C ALA A 10 8.89 5.74 -3.92
N ALA A 11 8.46 6.79 -4.61
CA ALA A 11 7.30 7.60 -4.20
C ALA A 11 6.00 6.78 -4.13
N VAL A 12 5.83 5.79 -4.99
CA VAL A 12 4.65 4.89 -4.96
C VAL A 12 4.76 3.92 -3.78
N ARG A 13 5.97 3.42 -3.47
CA ARG A 13 6.21 2.59 -2.28
C ARG A 13 5.93 3.36 -0.99
N GLU A 14 6.34 4.62 -0.91
CA GLU A 14 6.03 5.50 0.23
C GLU A 14 4.52 5.73 0.37
N MET A 15 3.79 5.95 -0.73
CA MET A 15 2.33 6.05 -0.69
C MET A 15 1.67 4.76 -0.20
N ILE A 16 2.13 3.59 -0.65
CA ILE A 16 1.63 2.29 -0.18
C ILE A 16 1.88 2.12 1.32
N SER A 17 3.08 2.44 1.80
CA SER A 17 3.39 2.40 3.23
C SER A 17 2.46 3.32 4.03
N GLY A 18 2.19 4.53 3.53
CA GLY A 18 1.25 5.45 4.14
C GLY A 18 -0.18 4.91 4.20
N ILE A 19 -0.63 4.19 3.17
CA ILE A 19 -1.96 3.54 3.15
C ILE A 19 -2.02 2.46 4.22
N VAL A 20 -1.00 1.62 4.33
CA VAL A 20 -0.95 0.56 5.36
C VAL A 20 -1.02 1.17 6.76
N THR A 21 -0.25 2.23 7.04
CA THR A 21 -0.34 2.94 8.32
C THR A 21 -1.73 3.52 8.56
N ALA A 22 -2.34 4.18 7.57
CA ALA A 22 -3.69 4.73 7.73
C ALA A 22 -4.75 3.64 7.97
N VAL A 23 -4.64 2.49 7.29
CA VAL A 23 -5.47 1.30 7.56
C VAL A 23 -5.22 0.79 8.98
N ARG A 24 -3.97 0.79 9.45
CA ARG A 24 -3.66 0.38 10.82
C ARG A 24 -4.37 1.23 11.85
N ASP A 25 -4.33 2.54 11.64
CA ASP A 25 -4.86 3.56 12.54
C ASP A 25 -6.39 3.74 12.41
N GLY A 26 -7.03 3.11 11.42
CA GLY A 26 -8.46 3.29 11.13
C GLY A 26 -8.80 4.68 10.58
N ASP A 27 -7.83 5.36 9.96
CA ASP A 27 -7.99 6.72 9.42
C ASP A 27 -8.58 6.69 8.00
N ASP A 28 -9.89 6.52 7.92
CA ASP A 28 -10.65 6.42 6.66
C ASP A 28 -10.42 7.61 5.72
N ALA A 29 -10.32 8.82 6.28
CA ALA A 29 -10.10 10.04 5.49
C ALA A 29 -8.73 10.02 4.80
N ARG A 30 -7.69 9.61 5.53
CA ARG A 30 -6.34 9.48 4.99
C ARG A 30 -6.21 8.30 4.04
N ILE A 31 -6.88 7.17 4.31
CA ILE A 31 -6.96 6.03 3.39
C ILE A 31 -7.50 6.50 2.04
N LYS A 32 -8.65 7.18 2.04
CA LYS A 32 -9.28 7.68 0.82
C LYS A 32 -8.36 8.65 0.06
N ALA A 33 -7.80 9.64 0.75
CA ALA A 33 -6.92 10.63 0.11
C ALA A 33 -5.67 10.00 -0.52
N LEU A 34 -5.08 8.98 0.12
CA LEU A 34 -3.91 8.28 -0.42
C LEU A 34 -4.29 7.36 -1.59
N LEU A 35 -5.43 6.68 -1.53
CA LEU A 35 -5.92 5.86 -2.65
C LEU A 35 -6.25 6.70 -3.89
N GLU A 36 -6.84 7.89 -3.71
CA GLU A 36 -7.11 8.83 -4.81
C GLU A 36 -5.82 9.37 -5.47
N ARG A 37 -4.74 9.48 -4.70
CA ARG A 37 -3.42 9.84 -5.25
C ARG A 37 -2.76 8.66 -5.94
N LEU A 38 -2.84 7.48 -5.34
CA LEU A 38 -2.27 6.25 -5.87
C LEU A 38 -2.90 5.86 -7.21
N SER A 39 -4.23 6.00 -7.36
CA SER A 39 -4.96 5.64 -8.58
C SER A 39 -4.49 6.38 -9.84
N LYS A 40 -3.88 7.56 -9.68
CA LYS A 40 -3.36 8.38 -10.78
C LYS A 40 -2.03 7.87 -11.34
N VAL A 41 -1.29 7.07 -10.56
CA VAL A 41 0.10 6.70 -10.87
C VAL A 41 0.38 5.20 -10.75
N ALA A 42 -0.53 4.43 -10.16
CA ALA A 42 -0.36 3.01 -9.93
C ALA A 42 -0.49 2.21 -11.22
N ASP A 43 0.47 1.32 -11.44
CA ASP A 43 0.36 0.22 -12.37
C ASP A 43 -0.04 -1.08 -11.64
N LEU A 44 -0.17 -2.17 -12.39
CA LEU A 44 -0.50 -3.48 -11.82
C LEU A 44 0.51 -3.94 -10.75
N ALA A 45 1.80 -3.62 -10.91
CA ALA A 45 2.82 -4.02 -9.95
C ALA A 45 2.63 -3.29 -8.60
N ALA A 46 2.31 -2.00 -8.63
CA ALA A 46 1.97 -1.23 -7.44
C ALA A 46 0.71 -1.77 -6.73
N LEU A 47 -0.31 -2.16 -7.48
CA LEU A 47 -1.54 -2.74 -6.90
C LEU A 47 -1.29 -4.10 -6.26
N PHE A 48 -0.47 -4.95 -6.89
CA PHE A 48 -0.07 -6.22 -6.28
C PHE A 48 0.75 -6.01 -5.00
N LEU A 49 1.66 -5.03 -5.00
CA LEU A 49 2.44 -4.68 -3.82
C LEU A 49 1.52 -4.19 -2.68
N LEU A 50 0.59 -3.28 -2.96
CA LEU A 50 -0.38 -2.79 -1.98
C LEU A 50 -1.16 -3.94 -1.34
N ARG A 51 -1.69 -4.86 -2.16
CA ARG A 51 -2.44 -6.03 -1.69
C ARG A 51 -1.60 -6.90 -0.76
N SER A 52 -0.35 -7.19 -1.14
CA SER A 52 0.54 -8.00 -0.32
C SER A 52 0.82 -7.36 1.04
N CYS A 53 1.09 -6.06 1.08
CA CYS A 53 1.35 -5.35 2.34
C CYS A 53 0.12 -5.32 3.25
N LEU A 54 -1.08 -5.09 2.72
CA LEU A 54 -2.31 -5.10 3.52
C LEU A 54 -2.63 -6.50 4.05
N ASN A 55 -2.42 -7.55 3.26
CA ASN A 55 -2.62 -8.92 3.72
C ASN A 55 -1.66 -9.32 4.84
N GLU A 56 -0.38 -8.93 4.71
CA GLU A 56 0.63 -9.17 5.76
C GLU A 56 0.25 -8.44 7.05
N ASP A 57 -0.17 -7.17 6.93
CA ASP A 57 -0.62 -6.39 8.08
C ASP A 57 -1.80 -7.00 8.82
N LEU A 58 -2.82 -7.42 8.07
CA LEU A 58 -4.04 -7.99 8.64
C LEU A 58 -3.79 -9.36 9.29
N ARG A 59 -2.92 -10.19 8.69
CA ARG A 59 -2.50 -11.47 9.32
C ARG A 59 -1.78 -11.25 10.64
N GLY A 60 -0.95 -10.21 10.73
CA GLY A 60 -0.27 -9.85 11.98
C GLY A 60 -1.19 -9.41 13.12
N ARG A 61 -2.50 -9.27 12.88
CA ARG A 61 -3.53 -8.97 13.90
C ARG A 61 -4.27 -10.20 14.41
N GLU A 62 -4.06 -11.37 13.80
CA GLU A 62 -4.73 -12.62 14.16
C GLU A 62 -3.97 -13.44 15.23
N ASP A 63 -2.80 -12.96 15.67
CA ASP A 63 -2.00 -13.44 16.81
C ASP A 63 -2.17 -12.53 18.05
#